data_AF-A0A928ZB95-F1
#
_entry.id   AF-A0A928ZB95-F1
#
_cell.length_a   1.000
_cell.length_b   1.000
_cell.length_c   1.000
_cell.angle_alpha   90.00
_cell.angle_beta   90.00
_cell.angle_gamma   90.00
#
_symmetry.space_group_name_H-M   'P 1'
#
loop_
_entity.id
_entity.type
_entity.pdbx_description
1 polymer ?
#
loop_
_entity_poly.entity_id
_entity_poly.type
_entity_poly.pdbx_seq_one_letter_code
_entity_poly.pdbx_strand_id
1 'polypeptide(L)'
;MLNKIETIFKAKNQVLILVFLSAIAITILAFIFDLRNTLTYPGTDLRNRVVGARLMLEGIDPYFFKWHTGLPETFYDPLDIPSEALSKLSVPPTVLVLHSTIAKLPYLQQKILWLIVQWGAFIGTVSIFIKGSDSKIKASAVAIVGFFLPIAFFGVFISTQVKYI
;
A
#
# COMPACT_ATOMS: atom_id res chain seq x y z
N MET A 1 15.35 48.60 12.38
CA MET A 1 16.04 47.35 11.98
C MET A 1 15.43 46.12 12.67
N LEU A 2 15.20 46.16 14.00
CA LEU A 2 14.57 45.10 14.79
C LEU A 2 13.18 44.66 14.30
N ASN A 3 12.23 45.58 14.05
CA ASN A 3 10.88 45.23 13.55
C ASN A 3 10.88 44.46 12.21
N LYS A 4 11.85 44.74 11.34
CA LYS A 4 12.00 44.06 10.05
C LYS A 4 12.46 42.62 10.24
N ILE A 5 13.36 42.39 11.19
CA ILE A 5 13.88 41.07 11.55
C ILE A 5 12.75 40.22 12.15
N GLU A 6 11.97 40.74 13.10
CA GLU A 6 10.83 40.03 13.69
C GLU A 6 9.78 39.63 12.65
N THR A 7 9.49 40.52 11.70
CA THR A 7 8.54 40.26 10.62
C THR A 7 9.00 39.10 9.74
N ILE A 8 10.29 39.04 9.41
CA ILE A 8 10.88 37.95 8.61
C ILE A 8 10.79 36.62 9.36
N PHE A 9 11.11 36.59 10.66
CA PHE A 9 11.02 35.37 11.46
C PHE A 9 9.58 34.85 11.59
N LYS A 10 8.61 35.76 11.79
CA LYS A 10 7.18 35.40 11.85
C LYS A 10 6.68 34.82 10.54
N ALA A 11 7.02 35.44 9.41
CA ALA A 11 6.65 34.95 8.09
C ALA A 11 7.25 33.56 7.79
N LYS A 12 8.53 33.35 8.14
CA LYS A 12 9.20 32.05 7.99
C LYS A 12 8.48 30.92 8.76
N ASN A 13 8.07 31.19 10.00
CA ASN A 13 7.31 30.22 10.80
C ASN A 13 5.93 29.93 10.21
N GLN A 14 5.23 30.95 9.71
CA GLN A 14 3.93 30.76 9.06
C GLN A 14 4.04 29.88 7.82
N VAL A 15 5.04 30.10 6.96
CA VAL A 15 5.29 29.26 5.79
C VAL A 15 5.55 27.81 6.19
N LEU A 16 6.39 27.58 7.20
CA LEU A 16 6.68 26.23 7.69
C LEU A 16 5.42 25.50 8.18
N ILE A 17 4.56 26.19 8.93
CA ILE A 17 3.29 25.65 9.42
C ILE A 17 2.37 25.30 8.24
N LEU A 18 2.24 26.18 7.25
CA LEU A 18 1.41 25.94 6.07
C LEU A 18 1.88 24.73 5.27
N VAL A 19 3.20 24.58 5.08
CA VAL A 19 3.80 23.42 4.39
C VAL A 19 3.54 22.13 5.18
N PHE A 20 3.63 22.18 6.51
CA PHE A 20 3.34 21.01 7.33
C PHE A 20 1.87 20.60 7.28
N LEU A 21 0.95 21.57 7.37
CA LEU A 21 -0.49 21.33 7.26
C LEU A 21 -0.88 20.78 5.89
N SER A 22 -0.28 21.28 4.80
CA SER A 22 -0.54 20.75 3.46
C SER A 22 -0.05 19.32 3.32
N ALA A 23 1.13 18.98 3.87
CA ALA A 23 1.64 17.61 3.88
C ALA A 23 0.67 16.64 4.59
N ILE A 24 0.14 17.04 5.75
CA ILE A 24 -0.88 16.25 6.48
C ILE A 24 -2.16 16.09 5.64
N ALA A 25 -2.69 17.19 5.10
CA ALA A 25 -3.91 17.16 4.30
C ALA A 25 -3.77 16.21 3.10
N ILE A 26 -2.62 16.24 2.43
CA ILE A 26 -2.35 15.37 1.29
C ILE A 26 -2.19 13.90 1.73
N THR A 27 -1.52 13.63 2.86
CA THR A 27 -1.46 12.27 3.42
C THR A 27 -2.85 11.70 3.71
N ILE A 28 -3.75 12.51 4.30
CA ILE A 28 -5.12 12.09 4.59
C ILE A 28 -5.88 11.78 3.29
N LEU A 29 -5.75 12.64 2.27
CA LEU A 29 -6.35 12.38 0.97
C LEU A 29 -5.82 11.09 0.33
N ALA A 30 -4.49 10.86 0.37
CA ALA A 30 -3.87 9.63 -0.11
C ALA A 30 -4.43 8.39 0.62
N PHE A 31 -4.57 8.44 1.94
CA PHE A 31 -5.19 7.35 2.71
C PHE A 31 -6.63 7.08 2.29
N ILE A 32 -7.44 8.13 2.08
CA ILE A 32 -8.83 7.98 1.63
C ILE A 32 -8.87 7.31 0.25
N PHE A 33 -7.98 7.70 -0.67
CA PHE A 33 -7.89 7.06 -1.99
C PHE A 33 -7.46 5.60 -1.88
N ASP A 34 -6.45 5.28 -1.08
CA ASP A 34 -6.01 3.91 -0.85
C ASP A 34 -7.08 3.04 -0.21
N LEU A 35 -7.81 3.58 0.77
CA LEU A 35 -8.93 2.89 1.40
C LEU A 35 -10.04 2.62 0.39
N ARG A 36 -10.42 3.62 -0.41
CA ARG A 36 -11.40 3.45 -1.48
C ARG A 36 -10.95 2.37 -2.46
N ASN A 37 -9.71 2.44 -2.95
CA ASN A 37 -9.13 1.45 -3.86
C ASN A 37 -9.13 0.05 -3.24
N THR A 38 -8.76 -0.06 -1.97
CA THR A 38 -8.79 -1.32 -1.21
C THR A 38 -10.20 -1.92 -1.16
N LEU A 39 -11.24 -1.09 -1.02
CA LEU A 39 -12.62 -1.56 -0.97
C LEU A 39 -13.19 -1.89 -2.35
N THR A 40 -12.90 -1.08 -3.37
CA THR A 40 -13.57 -1.17 -4.68
C THR A 40 -12.76 -1.87 -5.76
N TYR A 41 -11.43 -1.79 -5.72
CA TYR A 41 -10.57 -2.38 -6.75
C TYR A 41 -10.35 -3.87 -6.47
N PRO A 42 -10.48 -4.76 -7.48
CA PRO A 42 -10.27 -6.18 -7.31
C PRO A 42 -8.82 -6.54 -6.94
N GLY A 43 -7.83 -5.68 -7.21
CA GLY A 43 -6.45 -5.86 -6.76
C GLY A 43 -5.72 -6.99 -7.49
N THR A 44 -4.69 -6.64 -8.26
CA THR A 44 -3.94 -7.61 -9.08
C THR A 44 -2.83 -8.29 -8.29
N ASP A 45 -2.01 -7.49 -7.60
CA ASP A 45 -0.71 -7.94 -7.08
C ASP A 45 -0.79 -8.67 -5.74
N LEU A 46 -1.87 -8.46 -4.99
CA LEU A 46 -2.13 -9.22 -3.76
C LEU A 46 -2.83 -10.54 -4.10
N ARG A 47 -3.68 -10.57 -5.14
CA ARG A 47 -4.54 -11.72 -5.43
C ARG A 47 -3.74 -12.96 -5.80
N ASN A 48 -2.73 -12.83 -6.66
CA ASN A 48 -1.86 -13.96 -7.01
C ASN A 48 -1.17 -14.56 -5.78
N ARG A 49 -0.72 -13.74 -4.82
CA ARG A 49 -0.10 -14.21 -3.56
C ARG A 49 -1.10 -14.93 -2.66
N VAL A 50 -2.32 -14.43 -2.57
CA VAL A 50 -3.40 -15.05 -1.79
C VAL A 50 -3.79 -16.41 -2.38
N VAL A 51 -4.02 -16.46 -3.69
CA VAL A 51 -4.34 -17.70 -4.39
C VAL A 51 -3.18 -18.68 -4.28
N GLY A 52 -1.95 -18.23 -4.52
CA GLY A 52 -0.74 -19.05 -4.38
C GLY A 52 -0.57 -19.62 -2.96
N ALA A 53 -0.83 -18.82 -1.93
CA ALA A 53 -0.75 -19.29 -0.55
C ALA A 53 -1.82 -20.32 -0.21
N ARG A 54 -3.03 -20.20 -0.77
CA ARG A 54 -4.11 -21.19 -0.62
C ARG A 54 -3.78 -22.50 -1.30
N LEU A 55 -3.29 -22.44 -2.55
CA LEU A 55 -2.85 -23.62 -3.29
C LEU A 55 -1.73 -24.35 -2.54
N MET A 56 -0.74 -23.61 -2.04
CA MET A 56 0.35 -24.16 -1.24
C MET A 56 -0.15 -24.86 0.03
N LEU A 57 -1.16 -24.32 0.72
CA LEU A 57 -1.76 -24.94 1.90
C LEU A 57 -2.45 -26.28 1.59
N GLU A 58 -2.92 -26.47 0.36
CA GLU A 58 -3.55 -27.71 -0.12
C GLU A 58 -2.54 -28.66 -0.79
N GLY A 59 -1.23 -28.33 -0.76
CA GLY A 59 -0.19 -29.13 -1.39
C GLY A 59 -0.19 -29.07 -2.92
N ILE A 60 -0.86 -28.07 -3.50
CA ILE A 60 -0.91 -27.83 -4.96
C ILE A 60 0.21 -26.86 -5.34
N ASP A 61 0.94 -27.17 -6.41
CA ASP A 61 1.98 -26.28 -6.94
C ASP A 61 1.36 -24.99 -7.49
N PRO A 62 1.60 -23.82 -6.86
CA PRO A 62 0.95 -22.58 -7.24
C PRO A 62 1.57 -21.92 -8.49
N TYR A 63 2.74 -22.37 -8.95
CA TYR A 63 3.46 -21.78 -10.09
C TYR A 63 2.99 -22.33 -11.44
N PHE A 64 2.36 -23.50 -11.45
CA PHE A 64 1.86 -24.16 -12.65
C PHE A 64 0.35 -24.41 -12.63
N PHE A 65 -0.32 -24.11 -11.50
CA PHE A 65 -1.74 -24.32 -11.37
C PHE A 65 -2.56 -23.46 -12.34
N LYS A 66 -3.55 -24.10 -12.98
CA LYS A 66 -4.53 -23.44 -13.84
C LYS A 66 -5.94 -23.79 -13.36
N TRP A 67 -6.69 -22.75 -13.04
CA TRP A 67 -8.06 -22.92 -12.58
C TRP A 67 -8.97 -23.40 -13.72
N HIS A 68 -9.90 -24.28 -13.41
CA HIS A 68 -10.94 -24.73 -14.33
C HIS A 68 -12.26 -24.92 -13.58
N THR A 69 -13.35 -24.96 -14.33
CA THR A 69 -14.70 -25.20 -13.79
C THR A 69 -14.71 -26.50 -12.98
N GLY A 70 -15.30 -26.44 -11.79
CA GLY A 70 -15.34 -27.56 -10.83
C GLY A 70 -14.34 -27.43 -9.68
N LEU A 71 -13.36 -26.53 -9.78
CA LEU A 71 -12.46 -26.20 -8.66
C LEU A 71 -13.04 -25.09 -7.77
N PRO A 72 -12.63 -25.03 -6.48
CA PRO A 72 -13.04 -23.96 -5.59
C PRO A 72 -12.76 -22.57 -6.16
N GLU A 73 -13.72 -21.65 -6.07
CA GLU A 73 -13.55 -20.25 -6.49
C GLU A 73 -12.44 -19.54 -5.73
N THR A 74 -12.10 -20.01 -4.54
CA THR A 74 -10.99 -19.47 -3.74
C THR A 74 -9.62 -19.64 -4.38
N PHE A 75 -9.49 -20.54 -5.37
CA PHE A 75 -8.29 -20.73 -6.18
C PHE A 75 -8.32 -19.97 -7.50
N TYR A 76 -9.42 -19.26 -7.79
CA TYR A 76 -9.56 -18.52 -9.04
C TYR A 76 -8.86 -17.16 -8.98
N ASP A 77 -7.90 -16.96 -9.88
CA ASP A 77 -7.31 -15.66 -10.20
C ASP A 77 -7.76 -15.21 -11.61
N PRO A 78 -8.61 -14.17 -11.76
CA PRO A 78 -9.13 -13.71 -13.04
C PRO A 78 -8.08 -13.07 -13.93
N LEU A 79 -6.87 -12.83 -13.41
CA LEU A 79 -5.76 -12.29 -14.18
C LEU A 79 -4.85 -13.38 -14.73
N ASP A 80 -5.02 -14.62 -14.28
CA ASP A 80 -4.27 -15.74 -14.82
C ASP A 80 -4.71 -16.01 -16.27
N ILE A 81 -3.76 -16.40 -17.11
CA ILE A 81 -4.00 -16.67 -18.53
C ILE A 81 -4.01 -18.20 -18.71
N PRO A 82 -5.15 -18.82 -19.05
CA PRO A 82 -5.27 -20.28 -19.14
C PRO A 82 -4.37 -20.92 -20.20
N SER A 83 -3.98 -20.17 -21.24
CA SER A 83 -3.11 -20.65 -22.31
C SER A 83 -1.61 -20.64 -21.96
N GLU A 84 -1.22 -19.96 -20.89
CA GLU A 84 0.17 -19.91 -20.45
C GLU A 84 0.50 -21.11 -19.56
N ALA A 85 1.72 -21.65 -19.66
CA ALA A 85 2.14 -22.78 -18.82
C ALA A 85 2.38 -22.38 -17.36
N LEU A 86 2.87 -21.15 -17.14
CA LEU A 86 3.17 -20.62 -15.81
C LEU A 86 2.01 -19.75 -15.32
N SER A 87 1.76 -19.77 -14.02
CA SER A 87 0.89 -18.78 -13.37
C SER A 87 1.62 -17.43 -13.26
N LYS A 88 0.86 -16.34 -13.06
CA LYS A 88 1.43 -15.00 -12.80
C LYS A 88 2.00 -14.83 -11.38
N LEU A 89 2.24 -15.94 -10.67
CA LEU A 89 2.82 -15.90 -9.34
C LEU A 89 4.34 -15.70 -9.42
N SER A 90 4.82 -14.51 -9.05
CA SER A 90 6.24 -14.14 -9.13
C SER A 90 6.96 -14.12 -7.78
N VAL A 91 6.27 -14.43 -6.67
CA VAL A 91 6.86 -14.37 -5.33
C VAL A 91 7.46 -15.72 -4.92
N PRO A 92 8.56 -15.73 -4.13
CA PRO A 92 9.15 -16.97 -3.66
C PRO A 92 8.27 -17.67 -2.60
N PRO A 93 8.50 -18.97 -2.31
CA PRO A 93 7.72 -19.72 -1.34
C PRO A 93 7.70 -19.10 0.06
N THR A 94 8.78 -18.44 0.47
CA THR A 94 8.85 -17.74 1.76
C THR A 94 7.79 -16.64 1.90
N VAL A 95 7.45 -15.94 0.81
CA VAL A 95 6.38 -14.95 0.80
C VAL A 95 5.02 -15.63 0.89
N LEU A 96 4.83 -16.80 0.27
CA LEU A 96 3.59 -17.57 0.40
C LEU A 96 3.37 -18.06 1.83
N VAL A 97 4.44 -18.50 2.52
CA VAL A 97 4.38 -18.88 3.94
C VAL A 97 3.96 -17.70 4.82
N LEU A 98 4.41 -16.50 4.51
CA LEU A 98 3.93 -15.32 5.24
C LEU A 98 2.43 -15.08 5.00
N HIS A 99 1.98 -15.17 3.75
CA HIS A 99 0.57 -14.97 3.39
C HIS A 99 -0.34 -16.11 3.83
N SER A 100 0.19 -17.32 4.03
CA SER A 100 -0.60 -18.47 4.46
C SER A 100 -1.22 -18.30 5.85
N THR A 101 -0.63 -17.43 6.68
CA THR A 101 -1.18 -17.08 8.01
C THR A 101 -2.55 -16.41 7.94
N ILE A 102 -2.88 -15.76 6.82
CA ILE A 102 -4.16 -15.07 6.60
C ILE A 102 -4.92 -15.59 5.37
N ALA A 103 -4.40 -16.60 4.67
CA ALA A 103 -4.93 -17.08 3.40
C ALA A 103 -6.37 -17.59 3.46
N LYS A 104 -6.81 -18.12 4.62
CA LYS A 104 -8.18 -18.61 4.85
C LYS A 104 -9.21 -17.50 4.99
N LEU A 105 -8.80 -16.26 5.22
CA LEU A 105 -9.72 -15.14 5.34
C LEU A 105 -10.34 -14.80 3.97
N PRO A 106 -11.55 -14.21 3.94
CA PRO A 106 -12.08 -13.57 2.74
C PRO A 106 -11.09 -12.57 2.16
N TYR A 107 -11.01 -12.50 0.83
CA TYR A 107 -10.02 -11.67 0.14
C TYR A 107 -10.12 -10.18 0.52
N LEU A 108 -11.33 -9.66 0.76
CA LEU A 108 -11.52 -8.29 1.25
C LEU A 108 -10.84 -8.05 2.61
N GLN A 109 -10.91 -9.01 3.53
CA GLN A 109 -10.25 -8.89 4.83
C GLN A 109 -8.73 -8.88 4.66
N GLN A 110 -8.20 -9.71 3.77
CA GLN A 110 -6.75 -9.71 3.46
C GLN A 110 -6.30 -8.38 2.85
N LYS A 111 -7.11 -7.78 1.96
CA LYS A 111 -6.86 -6.43 1.44
C LYS A 111 -6.80 -5.37 2.55
N ILE A 112 -7.75 -5.41 3.49
CA ILE A 112 -7.78 -4.47 4.63
C ILE A 112 -6.58 -4.68 5.55
N LEU A 113 -6.22 -5.92 5.86
CA LEU A 113 -5.02 -6.22 6.66
C LEU A 113 -3.75 -5.71 5.96
N TRP A 114 -3.65 -5.91 4.65
CA TRP A 114 -2.53 -5.41 3.87
C TRP A 114 -2.44 -3.88 3.89
N LEU A 115 -3.57 -3.18 3.74
CA LEU A 115 -3.64 -1.72 3.88
C LEU A 115 -3.13 -1.26 5.27
N ILE A 116 -3.57 -1.93 6.35
CA ILE A 116 -3.12 -1.64 7.71
C ILE A 116 -1.60 -1.85 7.85
N VAL A 117 -1.07 -2.94 7.30
CA VAL A 117 0.38 -3.23 7.33
C VAL A 117 1.16 -2.16 6.56
N GLN A 118 0.70 -1.77 5.37
CA GLN A 118 1.35 -0.72 4.56
C GLN A 118 1.38 0.62 5.28
N TRP A 119 0.24 1.07 5.80
CA TRP A 119 0.14 2.35 6.51
C TRP A 119 0.84 2.33 7.87
N GLY A 120 0.81 1.19 8.57
CA GLY A 120 1.59 0.98 9.79
C GLY A 120 3.09 1.06 9.54
N ALA A 121 3.59 0.43 8.47
CA ALA A 121 4.99 0.49 8.07
C ALA A 121 5.41 1.92 7.67
N PHE A 122 4.55 2.65 6.96
CA PHE A 122 4.77 4.06 6.63
C PHE A 122 4.90 4.93 7.89
N ILE A 123 3.91 4.88 8.80
CA ILE A 123 3.93 5.64 10.06
C ILE A 123 5.13 5.25 10.92
N GLY A 124 5.42 3.95 11.02
CA GLY A 124 6.57 3.43 11.75
C GLY A 124 7.89 3.98 11.21
N THR A 125 8.06 3.96 9.89
CA THR A 125 9.26 4.49 9.22
C THR A 125 9.43 5.97 9.52
N VAL A 126 8.41 6.79 9.26
CA VAL A 126 8.45 8.25 9.54
C VAL A 126 8.78 8.51 11.02
N SER A 127 8.17 7.75 11.93
CA SER A 127 8.40 7.88 13.37
C SER A 127 9.84 7.55 13.78
N ILE A 128 10.45 6.51 13.19
CA ILE A 128 11.84 6.14 13.45
C ILE A 128 12.78 7.27 12.99
N PHE A 129 12.58 7.82 11.79
CA PHE A 129 13.42 8.91 11.29
C PHE A 129 13.25 10.21 12.09
N ILE A 130 12.03 10.51 12.57
CA ILE A 130 11.80 11.65 13.47
C ILE A 130 12.56 11.45 14.77
N LYS A 131 12.48 10.26 15.39
CA LYS A 131 13.19 9.95 16.65
C LYS A 131 14.71 9.97 16.49
N GLY A 132 15.22 9.57 15.33
CA GLY A 132 16.65 9.62 15.01
C GLY A 132 17.19 11.01 14.63
N SER A 133 16.36 12.05 14.66
CA SER A 133 16.78 13.40 14.28
C SER A 133 17.37 14.18 15.46
N ASP A 134 18.62 14.65 15.34
CA ASP A 134 19.30 15.41 16.41
C ASP A 134 18.78 16.83 16.62
N SER A 135 17.91 17.34 15.73
CA SER A 135 17.41 18.70 15.80
C SER A 135 15.95 18.80 15.41
N LYS A 136 15.25 19.78 15.98
CA LYS A 136 13.84 20.06 15.66
C LYS A 136 13.64 20.36 14.18
N ILE A 137 14.61 21.03 13.53
CA ILE A 137 14.55 21.34 12.10
C ILE A 137 14.64 20.06 11.26
N LYS A 138 15.58 19.14 11.59
CA LYS A 138 15.69 17.85 10.92
C LYS A 138 14.41 17.02 11.09
N ALA A 139 13.88 16.95 12.31
CA ALA A 139 12.64 16.25 12.61
C ALA A 139 11.44 16.80 11.82
N SER A 140 11.29 18.13 11.75
CA SER A 140 10.25 18.77 10.94
C SER A 140 10.44 18.50 9.45
N ALA A 141 11.66 18.53 8.93
CA ALA A 141 11.94 18.20 7.53
C ALA A 141 11.59 16.75 7.20
N VAL A 142 11.99 15.80 8.07
CA VAL A 142 11.61 14.39 7.94
C VAL A 142 10.09 14.21 7.95
N ALA A 143 9.38 14.87 8.86
CA ALA A 143 7.92 14.76 8.92
C ALA A 143 7.26 15.30 7.65
N ILE A 144 7.70 16.47 7.17
CA ILE A 144 7.20 17.08 5.94
C ILE A 144 7.44 16.15 4.74
N VAL A 145 8.69 15.73 4.51
CA VAL A 145 9.04 14.84 3.39
C VAL A 145 8.31 13.51 3.52
N GLY A 146 8.27 12.94 4.71
CA GLY A 146 7.54 11.72 5.03
C GLY A 146 6.08 11.80 4.62
N PHE A 147 5.36 12.85 5.02
CA PHE A 147 3.94 13.04 4.69
C PHE A 147 3.69 13.41 3.21
N PHE A 148 4.72 13.78 2.44
CA PHE A 148 4.60 13.93 0.98
C PHE A 148 4.82 12.61 0.20
N LEU A 149 5.51 11.62 0.78
CA LEU A 149 5.85 10.36 0.11
C LEU A 149 4.66 9.48 -0.34
N PRO A 150 3.50 9.42 0.36
CA PRO A 150 2.37 8.59 -0.07
C PRO A 150 1.89 8.88 -1.51
N ILE A 151 2.12 10.10 -2.01
CA ILE A 151 1.76 10.53 -3.38
C ILE A 151 2.62 9.84 -4.45
N ALA A 152 3.90 9.56 -4.13
CA ALA A 152 4.87 9.10 -5.12
C ALA A 152 4.74 7.60 -5.45
N PHE A 153 4.08 6.82 -4.59
CA PHE A 153 4.03 5.36 -4.71
C PHE A 153 2.68 4.81 -5.18
N PHE A 154 1.62 5.59 -5.11
CA PHE A 154 0.27 5.09 -5.44
C PHE A 154 -0.34 6.00 -6.50
N GLY A 155 0.08 5.71 -7.74
CA GLY A 155 -0.47 6.32 -8.94
C GLY A 155 -1.99 6.35 -8.84
N VAL A 156 -2.54 7.54 -9.08
CA VAL A 156 -3.95 7.77 -9.34
C VAL A 156 -4.33 6.94 -10.56
N PHE A 157 -4.58 5.64 -10.36
CA PHE A 157 -5.23 4.80 -11.35
C PHE A 157 -6.70 5.20 -11.32
N ILE A 158 -7.03 6.22 -12.11
CA ILE A 158 -8.39 6.38 -12.63
C ILE A 158 -8.60 5.16 -13.51
N SER A 159 -8.99 4.05 -12.90
CA SER A 159 -9.50 2.90 -13.63
C SER A 159 -10.79 3.36 -14.31
N THR A 160 -10.65 3.73 -15.59
CA THR A 160 -11.74 3.56 -16.53
C THR A 160 -12.19 2.11 -16.36
N GLN A 161 -13.45 1.96 -16.01
CA GLN A 161 -14.12 0.69 -15.75
C GLN A 161 -14.01 -0.20 -16.99
N VAL A 162 -12.96 -1.01 -17.09
CA VAL A 162 -13.02 -2.18 -17.96
C VAL A 162 -13.80 -3.21 -17.18
N LYS A 163 -15.11 -3.24 -17.46
CA LYS A 163 -16.00 -4.32 -17.04
C LYS A 163 -15.46 -5.61 -17.65
N TYR A 164 -14.72 -6.39 -16.87
CA TYR A 164 -14.53 -7.80 -17.18
C TYR A 164 -15.76 -8.54 -16.66
N ILE A 165 -16.38 -9.23 -17.61
CA ILE A 165 -17.60 -10.05 -17.54
C ILE A 165 -17.42 -11.15 -16.49
#